data_AF-A0A847MAY2-F1
#
_entry.id   AF-A0A847MAY2-F1
#
_cell.length_a   1.000
_cell.length_b   1.000
_cell.length_c   1.000
_cell.angle_alpha   90.00
_cell.angle_beta   90.00
_cell.angle_gamma   90.00
#
_symmetry.space_group_name_H-M   'P 1'
#
loop_
_entity.id
_entity.type
_entity.pdbx_description
1 polymer ?
#
loop_
_entity_poly.entity_id
_entity_poly.type
_entity_poly.pdbx_seq_one_letter_code
_entity_poly.pdbx_strand_id
1 'polypeptide(L)'
;MDRPTVIRKGDGELLFDAGQLSALAGGELKFRDVAVNNSSLAPGGQLPLGAHGDKLEVVTPVALGDVQGPVVRYTDDAGGYDLELCSYDSIVIPRGMAHAAYNLCDCTVALMIANFDYLD
;
A
#
# COMPACT_ATOMS: atom_id res chain seq x y z
N MET A 1 -11.55 6.93 7.56
CA MET A 1 -11.54 5.61 6.91
C MET A 1 -11.38 4.51 7.96
N ASP A 2 -12.10 3.40 7.84
CA ASP A 2 -12.12 2.27 8.79
C ASP A 2 -11.53 0.95 8.24
N ARG A 3 -11.13 0.94 6.95
CA ARG A 3 -10.51 -0.21 6.29
C ARG A 3 -9.51 0.22 5.21
N PRO A 4 -8.51 -0.60 4.90
CA PRO A 4 -7.66 -0.37 3.74
C PRO A 4 -8.46 -0.38 2.44
N THR A 5 -8.04 0.43 1.47
CA THR A 5 -8.72 0.59 0.17
C THR A 5 -7.70 0.55 -0.97
N VAL A 6 -8.00 -0.19 -2.03
CA VAL A 6 -7.15 -0.25 -3.23
C VAL A 6 -7.59 0.79 -4.25
N ILE A 7 -6.62 1.56 -4.75
CA ILE A 7 -6.71 2.42 -5.92
C ILE A 7 -6.02 1.69 -7.07
N ARG A 8 -6.76 1.39 -8.13
CA ARG A 8 -6.21 0.68 -9.30
C ARG A 8 -5.46 1.65 -10.20
N LYS A 9 -4.34 1.20 -10.77
CA LYS A 9 -3.59 1.98 -11.76
C LYS A 9 -4.49 2.25 -12.97
N GLY A 10 -4.73 3.53 -13.26
CA GLY A 10 -5.39 3.95 -14.49
C GLY A 10 -4.41 4.09 -15.67
N ASP A 11 -4.89 4.62 -16.79
CA ASP A 11 -4.07 4.83 -18.01
C ASP A 11 -3.13 6.05 -17.92
N GLY A 12 -3.29 6.90 -16.91
CA GLY A 12 -2.50 8.13 -16.73
C GLY A 12 -1.20 7.94 -15.94
N GLU A 13 -0.43 9.00 -15.75
CA GLU A 13 0.85 8.96 -15.00
C GLU A 13 0.66 8.87 -13.47
N LEU A 14 -0.52 9.23 -12.97
CA LEU A 14 -0.81 9.26 -11.54
C LEU A 14 -1.01 7.84 -10.98
N LEU A 15 -0.39 7.57 -9.83
CA LEU A 15 -0.64 6.37 -9.02
C LEU A 15 -1.89 6.56 -8.13
N PHE A 16 -2.02 7.76 -7.55
CA PHE A 16 -3.16 8.19 -6.76
C PHE A 16 -3.27 9.72 -6.76
N ASP A 17 -4.46 10.24 -6.46
CA ASP A 17 -4.73 11.68 -6.36
C ASP A 17 -4.80 12.13 -4.90
N ALA A 18 -4.21 13.29 -4.58
CA ALA A 18 -4.19 13.80 -3.21
C ALA A 18 -5.59 14.20 -2.71
N GLY A 19 -6.46 14.72 -3.58
CA GLY A 19 -7.86 15.02 -3.24
C GLY A 19 -8.65 13.75 -2.92
N GLN A 20 -8.43 12.68 -3.69
CA GLN A 20 -8.97 11.35 -3.41
C GLN A 20 -8.51 10.83 -2.04
N LEU A 21 -7.23 10.98 -1.70
CA LEU A 21 -6.71 10.56 -0.39
C LEU A 21 -7.38 11.32 0.77
N SER A 22 -7.48 12.64 0.66
CA SER A 22 -8.15 13.48 1.66
C SER A 22 -9.64 13.10 1.81
N ALA A 23 -10.32 12.85 0.70
CA ALA A 23 -11.71 12.40 0.70
C ALA A 23 -11.88 11.03 1.40
N LEU A 24 -10.98 10.07 1.14
CA LEU A 24 -10.97 8.77 1.82
C LEU A 24 -10.67 8.90 3.32
N ALA A 25 -9.68 9.73 3.68
CA ALA A 25 -9.32 10.00 5.06
C ALA A 25 -10.45 10.69 5.83
N GLY A 26 -11.29 11.47 5.14
CA GLY A 26 -12.37 12.26 5.73
C GLY A 26 -11.89 13.60 6.30
N GLY A 27 -10.77 14.12 5.80
CA GLY A 27 -10.12 15.33 6.31
C GLY A 27 -8.89 15.73 5.51
N GLU A 28 -8.26 16.83 5.90
CA GLU A 28 -7.02 17.28 5.27
C GLU A 28 -5.84 16.42 5.73
N LEU A 29 -4.94 16.13 4.79
CA LEU A 29 -3.72 15.36 5.01
C LEU A 29 -2.50 16.20 4.69
N LYS A 30 -1.44 16.03 5.48
CA LYS A 30 -0.14 16.62 5.19
C LYS A 30 0.83 15.54 4.76
N PHE A 31 1.46 15.70 3.60
CA PHE A 31 2.55 14.83 3.20
C PHE A 31 3.69 14.88 4.22
N ARG A 32 4.14 13.71 4.66
CA ARG A 32 5.18 13.55 5.68
C ARG A 32 6.51 13.18 5.04
N ASP A 33 6.57 12.02 4.40
CA ASP A 33 7.78 11.47 3.79
C ASP A 33 7.48 10.35 2.79
N VAL A 34 8.54 9.87 2.14
CA VAL A 34 8.53 8.65 1.32
C VAL A 34 9.60 7.69 1.84
N ALA A 35 9.25 6.41 1.93
CA ALA A 35 10.16 5.31 2.15
C ALA A 35 10.10 4.31 0.98
N VAL A 36 11.18 3.55 0.81
CA VAL A 36 11.26 2.47 -0.18
C VAL A 36 11.72 1.21 0.53
N ASN A 37 10.97 0.13 0.37
CA ASN A 37 11.40 -1.22 0.75
C ASN A 37 11.54 -2.07 -0.51
N ASN A 38 12.75 -2.54 -0.83
CA ASN A 38 13.02 -3.34 -2.01
C ASN A 38 13.68 -4.69 -1.69
N SER A 39 13.57 -5.15 -0.44
CA SER A 39 14.25 -6.37 0.04
C SER A 39 13.32 -7.34 0.76
N SER A 40 12.30 -6.84 1.48
CA SER A 40 11.39 -7.69 2.25
C SER A 40 10.50 -8.55 1.36
N LEU A 41 10.14 -8.07 0.18
CA LEU A 41 9.35 -8.80 -0.81
C LEU A 41 10.22 -9.34 -1.95
N ALA A 42 11.36 -9.96 -1.64
CA ALA A 42 11.99 -10.92 -2.55
C ALA A 42 11.03 -12.09 -2.85
N PRO A 43 11.27 -12.97 -3.85
CA PRO A 43 10.41 -14.11 -4.12
C PRO A 43 10.14 -14.97 -2.87
N GLY A 44 8.86 -15.20 -2.54
CA GLY A 44 8.43 -15.86 -1.30
C GLY A 44 8.59 -15.04 -0.02
N GLY A 45 9.01 -13.78 -0.13
CA GLY A 45 9.22 -12.84 0.98
C GLY A 45 7.93 -12.19 1.47
N GLN A 46 8.02 -11.56 2.65
CA GLN A 46 6.91 -10.89 3.32
C GLN A 46 7.38 -9.68 4.13
N LEU A 47 6.46 -8.74 4.35
CA LEU A 47 6.51 -7.81 5.47
C LEU A 47 5.63 -8.36 6.60
N PRO A 48 6.17 -8.50 7.82
CA PRO A 48 5.41 -9.03 8.95
C PRO A 48 4.29 -8.06 9.35
N LEU A 49 3.25 -8.61 9.99
CA LEU A 49 2.11 -7.87 10.51
C LEU A 49 2.56 -6.70 11.40
N GLY A 50 2.06 -5.52 11.08
CA GLY A 50 2.30 -4.28 11.83
C GLY A 50 1.13 -3.32 11.76
N ALA A 51 1.21 -2.23 12.52
CA ALA A 51 0.24 -1.12 12.45
C ALA A 51 0.94 0.19 12.81
N HIS A 52 0.47 1.29 12.22
CA HIS A 52 0.98 2.64 12.48
C HIS A 52 -0.14 3.51 13.04
N GLY A 53 0.01 4.00 14.27
CA GLY A 53 -1.04 4.79 14.94
C GLY A 53 -1.06 6.28 14.57
N ASP A 54 -0.03 6.77 13.89
CA ASP A 54 0.25 8.20 13.72
C ASP A 54 0.09 8.72 12.29
N LYS A 55 -0.03 7.83 11.30
CA LYS A 55 0.02 8.20 9.88
C LYS A 55 -0.99 7.42 9.02
N LEU A 56 -1.33 8.01 7.88
CA LEU A 56 -1.90 7.30 6.75
C LEU A 56 -0.75 6.86 5.85
N GLU A 57 -0.76 5.60 5.43
CA GLU A 57 0.25 5.05 4.55
C GLU A 57 -0.37 4.70 3.20
N VAL A 58 0.26 5.13 2.11
CA VAL A 58 -0.10 4.72 0.75
C VAL A 58 1.05 3.91 0.20
N VAL A 59 0.80 2.62 -0.07
CA VAL A 59 1.83 1.72 -0.60
C VAL A 59 1.53 1.37 -2.04
N THR A 60 2.52 1.58 -2.90
CA THR A 60 2.48 1.19 -4.31
C THR A 60 3.53 0.11 -4.57
N PRO A 61 3.13 -1.16 -4.77
CA PRO A 61 4.05 -2.21 -5.21
C PRO A 61 4.50 -2.01 -6.66
N VAL A 62 5.76 -2.31 -6.91
CA VAL A 62 6.40 -2.29 -8.23
C VAL A 62 7.15 -3.61 -8.40
N ALA A 63 6.66 -4.48 -9.28
CA ALA A 63 7.40 -5.69 -9.65
C ALA A 63 8.67 -5.31 -10.41
N LEU A 64 9.82 -5.83 -9.97
CA LEU A 64 11.12 -5.65 -10.63
C LEU A 64 11.35 -6.73 -11.69
N GLY A 65 10.29 -7.09 -12.41
CA GLY A 65 10.24 -8.11 -13.45
C GLY A 65 8.97 -7.96 -14.27
N ASP A 66 8.89 -8.67 -15.39
CA ASP A 66 7.68 -8.69 -16.22
C ASP A 66 6.67 -9.69 -15.63
N VAL A 67 5.68 -9.17 -14.91
CA VAL A 67 4.64 -9.97 -14.24
C VAL A 67 3.27 -9.47 -14.66
N GLN A 68 2.41 -10.39 -15.04
CA GLN A 68 1.01 -10.12 -15.34
C GLN A 68 0.14 -10.53 -14.13
N GLY A 69 -0.78 -9.65 -13.74
CA GLY A 69 -1.71 -9.89 -12.62
C GLY A 69 -1.17 -9.44 -11.25
N PRO A 70 -1.76 -9.96 -10.15
CA PRO A 70 -1.38 -9.58 -8.79
C PRO A 70 0.08 -9.91 -8.45
N VAL A 71 0.74 -8.99 -7.75
CA VAL A 71 2.16 -9.09 -7.35
C VAL A 71 2.34 -9.09 -5.83
N VAL A 72 1.40 -8.50 -5.09
CA VAL A 72 1.42 -8.48 -3.63
C VAL A 72 0.01 -8.63 -3.08
N ARG A 73 -0.08 -9.30 -1.93
CA ARG A 73 -1.29 -9.38 -1.11
C ARG A 73 -1.10 -8.62 0.18
N TYR A 74 -2.08 -7.80 0.55
CA TYR A 74 -2.20 -7.17 1.86
C TYR A 74 -3.34 -7.77 2.66
N THR A 75 -3.10 -8.08 3.93
CA THR A 75 -4.10 -8.66 4.85
C THR A 75 -3.81 -8.27 6.30
N ASP A 76 -4.78 -8.44 7.20
CA ASP A 76 -4.60 -8.33 8.65
C ASP A 76 -4.26 -9.66 9.34
N ASP A 77 -4.07 -10.75 8.59
CA ASP A 77 -3.90 -12.15 9.03
C ASP A 77 -5.04 -12.74 9.88
N ALA A 78 -5.90 -11.89 10.45
CA ALA A 78 -7.09 -12.27 11.19
C ALA A 78 -8.30 -12.57 10.28
N GLY A 79 -8.17 -12.29 8.98
CA GLY A 79 -9.21 -12.53 7.97
C GLY A 79 -10.22 -11.40 7.84
N GLY A 80 -9.94 -10.22 8.38
CA GLY A 80 -10.80 -9.04 8.24
C GLY A 80 -10.72 -8.42 6.85
N TYR A 81 -9.58 -8.57 6.16
CA TYR A 81 -9.47 -8.29 4.72
C TYR A 81 -8.34 -9.08 4.06
N ASP A 82 -8.48 -9.23 2.74
CA ASP A 82 -7.48 -9.81 1.85
C ASP A 82 -7.56 -9.04 0.51
N LEU A 83 -6.52 -8.26 0.19
CA LEU A 83 -6.49 -7.34 -0.94
C LEU A 83 -5.27 -7.60 -1.81
N GLU A 84 -5.51 -8.00 -3.06
CA GLU A 84 -4.48 -8.24 -4.06
C GLU A 84 -4.27 -7.02 -4.95
N LEU A 85 -3.00 -6.65 -5.14
CA LEU A 85 -2.56 -5.51 -5.95
C LEU A 85 -1.72 -5.99 -7.12
N CYS A 86 -2.00 -5.44 -8.30
CA CYS A 86 -1.10 -5.51 -9.45
C CYS A 86 0.04 -4.50 -9.28
N SER A 87 1.09 -4.62 -10.10
CA SER A 87 2.14 -3.61 -10.14
C SER A 87 1.55 -2.24 -10.47
N TYR A 88 1.96 -1.21 -9.73
CA TYR A 88 1.51 0.18 -9.82
C TYR A 88 0.08 0.48 -9.33
N ASP A 89 -0.66 -0.50 -8.82
CA ASP A 89 -1.80 -0.21 -7.95
C ASP A 89 -1.30 0.46 -6.66
N SER A 90 -2.19 1.12 -5.92
CA SER A 90 -1.88 1.64 -4.59
C SER A 90 -2.88 1.12 -3.57
N ILE A 91 -2.42 0.76 -2.37
CA ILE A 91 -3.28 0.53 -1.21
C ILE A 91 -3.15 1.71 -0.25
N VAL A 92 -4.28 2.24 0.17
CA VAL A 92 -4.39 3.28 1.19
C VAL A 92 -4.71 2.62 2.52
N ILE A 93 -3.84 2.76 3.50
CA ILE A 93 -3.91 2.13 4.81
C ILE A 93 -4.09 3.22 5.88
N PRO A 94 -5.28 3.31 6.52
CA PRO A 94 -5.52 4.28 7.58
C PRO A 94 -4.72 3.98 8.86
N ARG A 95 -4.60 5.00 9.73
CA ARG A 95 -3.93 4.83 11.02
C ARG A 95 -4.60 3.74 11.85
N GLY A 96 -3.79 2.98 12.58
CA GLY A 96 -4.22 1.91 13.48
C GLY A 96 -4.63 0.61 12.79
N MET A 97 -4.63 0.55 11.45
CA MET A 97 -4.96 -0.69 10.75
C MET A 97 -3.79 -1.67 10.75
N ALA A 98 -4.05 -2.89 11.21
CA ALA A 98 -3.12 -3.99 11.10
C ALA A 98 -2.97 -4.40 9.63
N HIS A 99 -1.75 -4.59 9.17
CA HIS A 99 -1.43 -5.00 7.81
C HIS A 99 -0.11 -5.76 7.74
N ALA A 100 -0.10 -6.82 6.95
CA ALA A 100 1.05 -7.58 6.48
C ALA A 100 1.05 -7.56 4.95
N ALA A 101 2.21 -7.77 4.32
CA ALA A 101 2.32 -7.84 2.87
C ALA A 101 3.06 -9.11 2.43
N TYR A 102 2.55 -9.80 1.42
CA TYR A 102 3.10 -11.07 0.92
C TYR A 102 3.39 -10.97 -0.57
N ASN A 103 4.60 -11.34 -0.98
CA ASN A 103 4.93 -11.44 -2.39
C ASN A 103 4.17 -12.61 -3.03
N LEU A 104 3.50 -12.35 -4.16
CA LEU A 104 2.73 -13.35 -4.91
C LEU A 104 3.43 -13.84 -6.18
N CYS A 105 4.60 -13.28 -6.53
CA CYS A 105 5.29 -13.59 -7.77
C CYS A 105 6.76 -14.01 -7.57
N ASP A 106 7.37 -14.48 -8.65
CA ASP A 106 8.73 -15.02 -8.66
C ASP A 106 9.82 -13.94 -8.85
N CYS A 107 9.47 -12.66 -8.79
CA CYS A 107 10.42 -11.54 -8.81
C CYS A 107 10.33 -10.70 -7.54
N THR A 108 11.36 -9.90 -7.28
CA THR A 108 11.32 -8.92 -6.19
C THR A 108 10.25 -7.87 -6.47
N VAL A 109 9.47 -7.52 -5.44
CA VAL A 109 8.54 -6.40 -5.46
C VAL A 109 9.11 -5.28 -4.59
N ALA A 110 9.33 -4.11 -5.18
CA ALA A 110 9.65 -2.90 -4.42
C ALA A 110 8.34 -2.25 -3.94
N LEU A 111 8.33 -1.77 -2.71
CA LEU A 111 7.22 -1.02 -2.14
C LEU A 111 7.62 0.45 -2.05
N MET A 112 6.91 1.29 -2.81
CA MET A 112 6.99 2.74 -2.71
C MET A 112 5.96 3.19 -1.69
N ILE A 113 6.41 3.74 -0.57
CA ILE A 113 5.56 4.02 0.59
C ILE A 113 5.51 5.53 0.79
N ALA A 114 4.36 6.15 0.55
CA ALA A 114 4.11 7.56 0.83
C ALA A 114 3.32 7.69 2.14
N ASN A 115 3.84 8.49 3.07
CA ASN A 115 3.25 8.68 4.39
C ASN A 115 2.65 10.07 4.53
N PHE A 116 1.51 10.15 5.21
CA PHE A 116 0.77 11.38 5.45
C PHE A 116 0.37 11.49 6.91
N ASP A 117 0.57 12.66 7.49
CA ASP A 117 0.05 13.00 8.80
C ASP A 117 -1.41 13.47 8.67
N TYR A 118 -2.24 13.11 9.64
CA TYR A 118 -3.59 13.67 9.76
C TYR A 118 -3.49 15.07 10.38
N LEU A 119 -4.25 16.01 9.80
CA LEU A 119 -4.43 17.34 10.36
C LEU A 119 -5.75 17.34 11.14
N ASP A 120 -5.69 16.80 12.36
CA ASP A 120 -6.79 16.75 13.32
C ASP A 120 -7.19 18.16 13.82
#